data_AF-A0AAP5EGB8-F1
#
_entry.id   AF-A0AAP5EGB8-F1
#
_cell.length_a   1.000
_cell.length_b   1.000
_cell.length_c   1.000
_cell.angle_alpha   90.00
_cell.angle_beta   90.00
_cell.angle_gamma   90.00
#
_symmetry.space_group_name_H-M   'P 1'
#
loop_
_entity.id
_entity.type
_entity.pdbx_description
1 polymer ?
#
loop_
_entity_poly.entity_id
_entity_poly.type
_entity_poly.pdbx_seq_one_letter_code
_entity_poly.pdbx_strand_id
1 'polypeptide(L)'
;MSKPDPGMNALGVLALELAGGDAPRHAALTSAQAGELADRVGRDLAKLVPGVSGLDFVFAGAHFDPAEVLRPGWPIHRRLEELQMRAPGRNEGPRLLAFGAGADGEVPLPFQADASLTGGGLRVVPFLLTGTDVAQTTAVAEALEEVLLAQGMAQADTALQAQNAFGAQIEHARYFTVNDLAAMMSMQYDNQGLAELWPLIETALMAPQSEQWLDRAPEPLLRYADGEVRMALFDPAGWCSYYSHDKGNCDRLQGIYEQYLMRQRQMAAVLEAHGLPVLFVHCEAGQDARELLTR
;
A
#
# COMPACT_ATOMS: atom_id res chain seq x y z
N MET A 1 -1.52 19.21 -22.01
CA MET A 1 -0.73 18.36 -21.09
C MET A 1 -1.67 17.26 -20.63
N SER A 2 -1.50 16.04 -21.17
CA SER A 2 -2.36 14.92 -20.76
C SER A 2 -2.09 14.64 -19.29
N LYS A 3 -3.16 14.54 -18.48
CA LYS A 3 -3.02 14.00 -17.13
C LYS A 3 -2.49 12.57 -17.27
N PRO A 4 -1.52 12.14 -16.44
CA PRO A 4 -1.21 10.72 -16.35
C PRO A 4 -2.49 9.96 -16.00
N ASP A 5 -2.81 8.94 -16.78
CA ASP A 5 -3.94 8.04 -16.54
C ASP A 5 -3.37 6.81 -15.83
N PRO A 6 -3.66 6.62 -14.53
CA PRO A 6 -3.21 5.44 -13.79
C PRO A 6 -3.67 4.12 -14.43
N GLY A 7 -4.71 4.15 -15.28
CA GLY A 7 -5.18 2.99 -16.04
C GLY A 7 -4.29 2.59 -17.22
N MET A 8 -3.21 3.32 -17.53
CA MET A 8 -2.33 3.03 -18.67
C MET A 8 -1.00 2.38 -18.31
N ASN A 9 -0.65 2.23 -17.03
CA ASN A 9 0.64 1.70 -16.60
C ASN A 9 0.51 0.36 -15.86
N ALA A 10 1.51 -0.52 -15.97
CA ALA A 10 1.56 -1.70 -15.11
C ALA A 10 2.33 -1.34 -13.83
N LEU A 11 1.61 -1.34 -12.70
CA LEU A 11 2.15 -1.03 -11.39
C LEU A 11 2.51 -2.33 -10.66
N GLY A 12 3.73 -2.42 -10.15
CA GLY A 12 4.14 -3.61 -9.40
C GLY A 12 5.13 -3.32 -8.29
N VAL A 13 5.47 -4.37 -7.57
CA VAL A 13 6.43 -4.36 -6.47
C VAL A 13 7.29 -5.62 -6.48
N LEU A 14 8.54 -5.49 -6.07
CA LEU A 14 9.33 -6.60 -5.54
C LEU A 14 9.08 -6.67 -4.02
N ALA A 15 8.31 -7.66 -3.60
CA ALA A 15 8.02 -8.00 -2.22
C ALA A 15 9.16 -8.84 -1.61
N LEU A 16 9.65 -8.42 -0.44
CA LEU A 16 10.77 -8.98 0.30
C LEU A 16 10.27 -9.39 1.69
N GLU A 17 10.11 -10.70 1.91
CA GLU A 17 9.80 -11.26 3.22
C GLU A 17 11.09 -11.45 4.01
N LEU A 18 11.15 -10.84 5.19
CA LEU A 18 12.34 -10.75 6.03
C LEU A 18 12.39 -11.88 7.04
N ALA A 19 13.59 -12.42 7.28
CA ALA A 19 13.77 -13.53 8.20
C ALA A 19 13.60 -13.09 9.66
N GLY A 20 12.79 -13.81 10.43
CA GLY A 20 12.81 -13.76 11.90
C GLY A 20 12.72 -12.38 12.56
N GLY A 21 12.02 -11.42 11.94
CA GLY A 21 11.90 -10.05 12.45
C GLY A 21 13.14 -9.17 12.22
N ASP A 22 14.03 -9.58 11.30
CA ASP A 22 15.11 -8.73 10.81
C ASP A 22 14.55 -7.45 10.16
N ALA A 23 15.39 -6.41 10.09
CA ALA A 23 15.03 -5.13 9.50
C ALA A 23 16.13 -4.67 8.53
N PRO A 24 15.77 -4.06 7.38
CA PRO A 24 16.77 -3.52 6.49
C PRO A 24 17.63 -2.45 7.16
N ARG A 25 18.94 -2.52 6.92
CA ARG A 25 19.90 -1.52 7.40
C ARG A 25 19.84 -0.21 6.61
N HIS A 26 19.35 -0.28 5.38
CA HIS A 26 19.27 0.84 4.46
C HIS A 26 17.83 1.00 3.97
N ALA A 27 17.20 2.13 4.28
CA ALA A 27 15.85 2.45 3.80
C ALA A 27 15.81 2.71 2.28
N ALA A 28 16.92 3.24 1.75
CA ALA A 28 17.12 3.49 0.33
C ALA A 28 18.54 3.09 -0.10
N LEU A 29 18.64 2.67 -1.34
CA LEU A 29 19.86 2.30 -2.04
C LEU A 29 20.52 3.52 -2.65
N THR A 30 21.84 3.47 -2.81
CA THR A 30 22.53 4.44 -3.67
C THR A 30 22.06 4.28 -5.12
N SER A 31 22.25 5.32 -5.95
CA SER A 31 21.92 5.25 -7.38
C SER A 31 22.59 4.07 -8.11
N ALA A 32 23.83 3.71 -7.73
CA ALA A 32 24.54 2.56 -8.31
C ALA A 32 23.88 1.23 -7.92
N GLN A 33 23.62 1.02 -6.62
CA GLN A 33 22.96 -0.20 -6.13
C GLN A 33 21.54 -0.34 -6.68
N ALA A 34 20.80 0.77 -6.82
CA ALA A 34 19.49 0.79 -7.44
C ALA A 34 19.55 0.32 -8.90
N GLY A 35 20.54 0.78 -9.67
CA GLY A 35 20.76 0.34 -11.05
C GLY A 35 21.09 -1.16 -11.16
N GLU A 36 21.98 -1.66 -10.29
CA GLU A 36 22.33 -3.10 -10.26
C GLU A 36 21.14 -3.98 -9.94
N LEU A 37 20.31 -3.59 -8.95
CA LEU A 37 19.12 -4.34 -8.60
C LEU A 37 18.06 -4.25 -9.70
N ALA A 38 17.85 -3.06 -10.27
CA ALA A 38 16.91 -2.85 -11.35
C ALA A 38 17.24 -3.69 -12.59
N ASP A 39 18.52 -3.85 -12.96
CA ASP A 39 18.93 -4.73 -14.06
C ASP A 39 18.46 -6.17 -13.83
N ARG A 40 18.67 -6.71 -12.63
CA ARG A 40 18.26 -8.07 -12.26
C ARG A 40 16.74 -8.22 -12.28
N VAL A 41 16.02 -7.27 -11.70
CA VAL A 41 14.54 -7.26 -11.69
C VAL A 41 13.99 -7.19 -13.10
N GLY A 42 14.49 -6.28 -13.94
CA GLY A 42 14.08 -6.16 -15.34
C GLY A 42 14.32 -7.45 -16.12
N ARG A 43 15.46 -8.12 -15.88
CA ARG A 43 15.78 -9.42 -16.49
C ARG A 43 14.81 -10.52 -16.08
N ASP A 44 14.44 -10.57 -14.81
CA ASP A 44 13.51 -11.57 -14.28
C ASP A 44 12.11 -11.34 -14.86
N LEU A 45 11.63 -10.10 -14.83
CA LEU A 45 10.33 -9.73 -15.39
C LEU A 45 10.26 -10.01 -16.90
N ALA A 46 11.33 -9.72 -17.66
CA ALA A 46 11.40 -10.04 -19.08
C ALA A 46 11.39 -11.55 -19.39
N LYS A 47 11.83 -12.41 -18.45
CA LYS A 47 11.69 -13.87 -18.60
C LYS A 47 10.27 -14.35 -18.30
N LEU A 48 9.62 -13.75 -17.30
CA LEU A 48 8.27 -14.09 -16.89
C LEU A 48 7.23 -13.59 -17.91
N VAL A 49 7.38 -12.35 -18.37
CA VAL A 49 6.50 -11.67 -19.32
C VAL A 49 7.39 -10.99 -20.40
N PRO A 50 7.64 -11.65 -21.54
CA PRO A 50 8.57 -11.15 -22.57
C PRO A 50 8.29 -9.73 -23.09
N GLY A 51 7.01 -9.33 -23.10
CA GLY A 51 6.58 -7.99 -23.52
C GLY A 51 7.15 -6.83 -22.68
N VAL A 52 7.62 -7.11 -21.46
CA VAL A 52 8.30 -6.14 -20.58
C VAL A 52 9.48 -5.47 -21.27
N SER A 53 10.23 -6.20 -22.11
CA SER A 53 11.40 -5.67 -22.82
C SER A 53 11.08 -4.53 -23.79
N GLY A 54 9.81 -4.37 -24.15
CA GLY A 54 9.33 -3.32 -25.05
C GLY A 54 8.87 -2.04 -24.33
N LEU A 55 8.94 -1.98 -23.00
CA LEU A 55 8.46 -0.87 -22.18
C LEU A 55 9.60 -0.22 -21.39
N ASP A 56 9.40 1.04 -20.99
CA ASP A 56 10.24 1.63 -19.96
C ASP A 56 9.99 0.91 -18.63
N PHE A 57 11.05 0.42 -18.01
CA PHE A 57 11.06 -0.12 -16.67
C PHE A 57 11.63 0.91 -15.71
N VAL A 58 10.83 1.31 -14.72
CA VAL A 58 11.15 2.36 -13.76
C VAL A 58 11.13 1.78 -12.36
N PHE A 59 12.20 1.96 -11.60
CA PHE A 59 12.43 1.27 -10.33
C PHE A 59 12.76 2.25 -9.21
N ALA A 60 12.07 2.10 -8.07
CA ALA A 60 12.41 2.81 -6.84
C ALA A 60 13.52 2.06 -6.11
N GLY A 61 14.67 2.70 -5.91
CA GLY A 61 15.75 2.18 -5.07
C GLY A 61 15.47 2.38 -3.58
N ALA A 62 14.24 2.18 -3.12
CA ALA A 62 13.82 2.34 -1.73
C ALA A 62 12.72 1.32 -1.40
N HIS A 63 12.66 0.88 -0.14
CA HIS A 63 11.66 -0.09 0.31
C HIS A 63 10.60 0.58 1.19
N PHE A 64 9.36 0.08 1.14
CA PHE A 64 8.22 0.65 1.84
C PHE A 64 7.45 -0.43 2.59
N ASP A 65 6.63 0.00 3.54
CA ASP A 65 5.57 -0.85 4.07
C ASP A 65 4.51 -1.05 2.97
N PRO A 66 3.90 -2.24 2.85
CA PRO A 66 2.80 -2.46 1.91
C PRO A 66 1.70 -1.40 2.00
N ALA A 67 1.35 -0.91 3.19
CA ALA A 67 0.32 0.11 3.38
C ALA A 67 0.71 1.46 2.76
N GLU A 68 2.01 1.80 2.70
CA GLU A 68 2.48 3.03 2.04
C GLU A 68 2.32 2.98 0.51
N VAL A 69 2.52 1.80 -0.07
CA VAL A 69 2.35 1.57 -1.51
C VAL A 69 0.87 1.54 -1.89
N LEU A 70 0.03 1.00 -1.00
CA LEU A 70 -1.42 0.94 -1.12
C LEU A 70 -2.12 2.21 -0.59
N ARG A 71 -1.49 3.39 -0.72
CA ARG A 71 -2.15 4.67 -0.41
C ARG A 71 -3.00 5.14 -1.61
N PRO A 72 -4.21 5.71 -1.39
CA PRO A 72 -5.07 6.22 -2.45
C PRO A 72 -4.33 7.14 -3.43
N GLY A 73 -4.58 6.93 -4.72
CA GLY A 73 -3.94 7.70 -5.79
C GLY A 73 -2.51 7.28 -6.12
N TRP A 74 -2.02 6.18 -5.55
CA TRP A 74 -0.75 5.53 -5.92
C TRP A 74 0.46 6.47 -5.88
N PRO A 75 0.69 7.22 -4.78
CA PRO A 75 1.62 8.35 -4.76
C PRO A 75 3.06 7.97 -5.14
N ILE A 76 3.52 6.77 -4.75
CA ILE A 76 4.87 6.29 -5.05
C ILE A 76 5.01 5.97 -6.55
N HIS A 77 4.09 5.21 -7.13
CA HIS A 77 4.11 4.89 -8.56
C HIS A 77 3.91 6.12 -9.44
N ARG A 78 3.01 7.04 -9.06
CA ARG A 78 2.84 8.33 -9.73
C ARG A 78 4.14 9.13 -9.73
N ARG A 79 4.91 9.09 -8.63
CA ARG A 79 6.23 9.72 -8.61
C ARG A 79 7.20 9.08 -9.59
N LEU A 80 7.22 7.74 -9.68
CA LEU A 80 8.06 7.04 -10.66
C LEU A 80 7.70 7.46 -12.09
N GLU A 81 6.42 7.61 -12.39
CA GLU A 81 5.94 8.09 -13.69
C GLU A 81 6.41 9.53 -13.96
N GLU A 82 6.26 10.44 -13.00
CA GLU A 82 6.75 11.83 -13.12
C GLU A 82 8.27 11.90 -13.40
N LEU A 83 9.05 11.04 -12.76
CA LEU A 83 10.49 10.96 -12.95
C LEU A 83 10.87 10.35 -14.28
N GLN A 84 10.18 9.28 -14.70
CA GLN A 84 10.29 8.71 -16.05
C GLN A 84 10.05 9.77 -17.12
N MET A 85 9.09 10.68 -16.86
CA MET A 85 8.75 11.71 -17.82
C MET A 85 9.84 12.77 -18.01
N ARG A 86 10.68 12.95 -17.01
CA ARG A 86 11.77 13.93 -16.99
C ARG A 86 13.12 13.30 -17.37
N ALA A 87 13.21 11.98 -17.38
CA ALA A 87 14.44 11.26 -17.69
C ALA A 87 14.85 11.42 -19.18
N PRO A 88 16.15 11.54 -19.49
CA PRO A 88 16.67 11.64 -20.86
C PRO A 88 16.50 10.32 -21.64
N GLY A 89 16.73 10.37 -22.96
CA GLY A 89 16.73 9.17 -23.82
C GLY A 89 15.36 8.68 -24.29
N ARG A 90 14.28 9.46 -24.13
CA ARG A 90 12.91 9.06 -24.51
C ARG A 90 12.71 8.60 -25.96
N ASN A 91 13.58 9.05 -26.87
CA ASN A 91 13.52 8.71 -28.29
C ASN A 91 14.48 7.58 -28.68
N GLU A 92 15.14 6.95 -27.71
CA GLU A 92 16.18 5.93 -27.92
C GLU A 92 15.66 4.49 -27.74
N GLY A 93 14.34 4.33 -27.53
CA GLY A 93 13.69 3.04 -27.28
C GLY A 93 13.37 2.81 -25.81
N PRO A 94 13.00 1.57 -25.43
CA PRO A 94 12.71 1.18 -24.05
C PRO A 94 13.91 1.40 -23.12
N ARG A 95 13.65 1.94 -21.93
CA ARG A 95 14.69 2.34 -20.96
C ARG A 95 14.56 1.60 -19.64
N LEU A 96 15.69 1.39 -18.99
CA LEU A 96 15.76 1.01 -17.59
C LEU A 96 16.15 2.23 -16.76
N LEU A 97 15.26 2.69 -15.89
CA LEU A 97 15.43 3.86 -15.05
C LEU A 97 15.35 3.46 -13.58
N ALA A 98 16.47 3.56 -12.86
CA ALA A 98 16.52 3.28 -11.42
C ALA A 98 16.78 4.57 -10.63
N PHE A 99 15.94 4.84 -9.65
CA PHE A 99 16.03 6.04 -8.81
C PHE A 99 16.44 5.66 -7.39
N GLY A 100 17.72 5.84 -7.07
CA GLY A 100 18.24 5.70 -5.70
C GLY A 100 18.37 7.04 -4.98
N ALA A 101 18.93 6.99 -3.77
CA ALA A 101 19.34 8.15 -3.01
C ALA A 101 20.38 9.00 -3.76
N GLY A 102 20.38 10.30 -3.47
CA GLY A 102 21.37 11.27 -3.91
C GLY A 102 22.78 10.93 -3.38
N ALA A 103 23.79 11.60 -3.92
CA ALA A 103 25.19 11.35 -3.56
C ALA A 103 25.51 11.67 -2.08
N ASP A 104 24.73 12.56 -1.47
CA ASP A 104 24.75 12.93 -0.06
C ASP A 104 23.86 12.03 0.82
N GLY A 105 23.18 11.04 0.22
CA GLY A 105 22.23 10.16 0.89
C GLY A 105 20.81 10.73 0.99
N GLU A 106 20.53 11.90 0.39
CA GLU A 106 19.18 12.47 0.40
C GLU A 106 18.24 11.60 -0.45
N VAL A 107 17.13 11.18 0.14
CA VAL A 107 16.06 10.47 -0.56
C VAL A 107 14.92 11.46 -0.80
N PRO A 108 14.51 11.75 -2.03
CA PRO A 108 13.43 12.72 -2.25
C PRO A 108 12.08 12.15 -1.81
N LEU A 109 11.20 12.99 -1.26
CA LEU A 109 9.80 12.61 -1.05
C LEU A 109 9.10 12.30 -2.41
N PRO A 110 8.14 11.35 -2.45
CA PRO A 110 7.69 10.47 -1.37
C PRO A 110 8.47 9.14 -1.27
N PHE A 111 9.73 9.07 -1.74
CA PHE A 111 10.52 7.83 -1.63
C PHE A 111 11.19 7.62 -0.26
N GLN A 112 11.03 8.57 0.66
CA GLN A 112 11.33 8.33 2.07
C GLN A 112 10.20 7.51 2.67
N ALA A 113 10.52 6.31 3.14
CA ALA A 113 9.56 5.49 3.86
C ALA A 113 9.18 6.13 5.19
N ASP A 114 7.93 5.92 5.58
CA ASP A 114 7.36 6.40 6.82
C ASP A 114 8.03 5.76 8.04
N ALA A 115 8.63 6.59 8.90
CA ALA A 115 9.37 6.14 10.07
C ALA A 115 8.47 5.47 11.12
N SER A 116 7.14 5.70 11.11
CA SER A 116 6.22 4.99 11.99
C SER A 116 5.80 3.61 11.47
N LEU A 117 6.09 3.30 10.20
CA LEU A 117 5.76 2.03 9.55
C LEU A 117 7.00 1.13 9.39
N THR A 118 7.93 1.24 10.33
CA THR A 118 9.09 0.34 10.42
C THR A 118 8.74 -0.88 11.28
N GLY A 119 9.09 -2.09 10.83
CA GLY A 119 8.99 -3.32 11.63
C GLY A 119 8.07 -4.42 11.07
N GLY A 120 7.38 -4.18 9.96
CA GLY A 120 6.70 -5.25 9.23
C GLY A 120 7.69 -6.27 8.67
N GLY A 121 7.36 -7.56 8.78
CA GLY A 121 8.15 -8.66 8.21
C GLY A 121 8.14 -8.70 6.68
N LEU A 122 7.33 -7.86 6.03
CA LEU A 122 7.29 -7.71 4.59
C LEU A 122 7.64 -6.27 4.21
N ARG A 123 8.60 -6.10 3.29
CA ARG A 123 8.91 -4.83 2.65
C ARG A 123 8.69 -4.93 1.16
N VAL A 124 8.30 -3.83 0.52
CA VAL A 124 8.04 -3.79 -0.93
C VAL A 124 8.90 -2.74 -1.61
N VAL A 125 9.42 -3.06 -2.78
CA VAL A 125 10.25 -2.17 -3.61
C VAL A 125 9.50 -1.89 -4.91
N PRO A 126 8.91 -0.69 -5.07
CA PRO A 126 8.02 -0.37 -6.19
C PRO A 126 8.72 -0.28 -7.54
N PHE A 127 8.03 -0.76 -8.56
CA PHE A 127 8.39 -0.57 -9.95
C PHE A 127 7.17 -0.20 -10.81
N LEU A 128 7.45 0.37 -11.97
CA LEU A 128 6.48 0.83 -12.96
C LEU A 128 6.94 0.40 -14.34
N LEU A 129 6.02 -0.16 -15.13
CA LEU A 129 6.21 -0.41 -16.55
C LEU A 129 5.28 0.51 -17.34
N THR A 130 5.84 1.25 -18.29
CA THR A 130 5.11 2.25 -19.06
C THR A 130 5.64 2.35 -20.48
N GLY A 131 4.78 2.68 -21.44
CA GLY A 131 5.15 2.83 -22.84
C GLY A 131 4.23 3.81 -23.55
N THR A 132 4.60 4.19 -24.78
CA THR A 132 3.77 5.08 -25.61
C THR A 132 2.64 4.33 -26.31
N ASP A 133 2.77 3.01 -26.48
CA ASP A 133 1.73 2.15 -27.05
C ASP A 133 0.85 1.57 -25.93
N VAL A 134 -0.34 2.14 -25.79
CA VAL A 134 -1.33 1.75 -24.77
C VAL A 134 -1.74 0.27 -24.91
N ALA A 135 -1.85 -0.25 -26.14
CA ALA A 135 -2.25 -1.64 -26.34
C ALA A 135 -1.16 -2.61 -25.84
N GLN A 136 0.11 -2.27 -26.10
CA GLN A 136 1.24 -3.03 -25.58
C GLN A 136 1.31 -2.97 -24.05
N THR A 137 1.19 -1.78 -23.46
CA THR A 137 1.26 -1.65 -21.99
C THR A 137 0.11 -2.38 -21.30
N THR A 138 -1.10 -2.31 -21.85
CA THR A 138 -2.26 -3.06 -21.35
C THR A 138 -2.03 -4.57 -21.41
N ALA A 139 -1.56 -5.09 -22.56
CA ALA A 139 -1.28 -6.51 -22.71
C ALA A 139 -0.19 -7.00 -21.74
N VAL A 140 0.83 -6.18 -21.46
CA VAL A 140 1.85 -6.51 -20.44
C VAL A 140 1.26 -6.48 -19.03
N ALA A 141 0.41 -5.50 -18.71
CA ALA A 141 -0.27 -5.43 -17.41
C ALA A 141 -1.13 -6.67 -17.16
N GLU A 142 -1.97 -7.06 -18.13
CA GLU A 142 -2.81 -8.27 -18.05
C GLU A 142 -1.96 -9.55 -17.89
N ALA A 143 -0.87 -9.66 -18.66
CA ALA A 143 0.04 -10.80 -18.55
C ALA A 143 0.75 -10.87 -17.19
N LEU A 144 1.09 -9.72 -16.57
CA LEU A 144 1.67 -9.70 -15.24
C LEU A 144 0.66 -10.18 -14.19
N GLU A 145 -0.59 -9.73 -14.24
CA GLU A 145 -1.67 -10.21 -13.35
C GLU A 145 -1.87 -11.74 -13.46
N GLU A 146 -1.79 -12.30 -14.67
CA GLU A 146 -1.93 -13.75 -14.88
C GLU A 146 -0.72 -14.54 -14.37
N VAL A 147 0.50 -14.04 -14.62
CA VAL A 147 1.74 -14.81 -14.41
C VAL A 147 2.29 -14.67 -12.99
N LEU A 148 2.30 -13.46 -12.41
CA LEU A 148 3.03 -13.19 -11.17
C LEU A 148 2.44 -13.91 -9.95
N LEU A 149 1.11 -14.06 -9.88
CA LEU A 149 0.47 -14.76 -8.78
C LEU A 149 0.96 -16.20 -8.64
N ALA A 150 1.23 -16.90 -9.74
CA ALA A 150 1.74 -18.28 -9.72
C ALA A 150 3.28 -18.35 -9.79
N GLN A 151 3.91 -17.58 -10.67
CA GLN A 151 5.32 -17.75 -11.06
C GLN A 151 6.22 -16.59 -10.63
N GLY A 152 5.72 -15.61 -9.88
CA GLY A 152 6.42 -14.37 -9.56
C GLY A 152 7.64 -14.47 -8.64
N MET A 153 8.18 -15.66 -8.35
CA MET A 153 9.39 -15.75 -7.52
C MET A 153 10.58 -15.07 -8.21
N ALA A 154 11.26 -14.19 -7.49
CA ALA A 154 12.49 -13.58 -7.97
C ALA A 154 13.58 -14.65 -8.12
N GLN A 155 14.47 -14.46 -9.10
CA GLN A 155 15.62 -15.36 -9.24
C GLN A 155 16.56 -15.21 -8.04
N ALA A 156 17.31 -16.28 -7.74
CA ALA A 156 18.18 -16.33 -6.57
C ALA A 156 19.24 -15.21 -6.56
N ASP A 157 19.75 -14.82 -7.73
CA ASP A 157 20.72 -13.73 -7.85
C ASP A 157 20.08 -12.36 -7.57
N THR A 158 18.81 -12.16 -7.95
CA THR A 158 18.04 -10.96 -7.62
C THR A 158 17.77 -10.86 -6.12
N ALA A 159 17.31 -11.96 -5.51
CA ALA A 159 17.07 -12.02 -4.07
C ALA A 159 18.35 -11.73 -3.27
N LEU A 160 19.49 -12.33 -3.67
CA LEU A 160 20.78 -12.09 -3.04
C LEU A 160 21.26 -10.64 -3.21
N GLN A 161 21.06 -10.04 -4.39
CA GLN A 161 21.38 -8.62 -4.60
C GLN A 161 20.54 -7.72 -3.70
N ALA A 162 19.23 -7.96 -3.60
CA ALA A 162 18.34 -7.20 -2.73
C ALA A 162 18.78 -7.32 -1.26
N GLN A 163 19.06 -8.54 -0.79
CA GLN A 163 19.55 -8.81 0.56
C GLN A 163 20.85 -8.04 0.86
N ASN A 164 21.83 -8.10 -0.05
CA ASN A 164 23.10 -7.41 0.14
C ASN A 164 22.95 -5.88 0.09
N ALA A 165 22.12 -5.37 -0.82
CA ALA A 165 21.94 -3.94 -1.02
C ALA A 165 21.19 -3.26 0.14
N PHE A 166 20.11 -3.88 0.61
CA PHE A 166 19.33 -3.38 1.74
C PHE A 166 19.91 -3.79 3.11
N GLY A 167 20.81 -4.77 3.13
CA GLY A 167 21.47 -5.25 4.35
C GLY A 167 20.52 -6.03 5.27
N ALA A 168 19.56 -6.76 4.72
CA ALA A 168 18.54 -7.53 5.43
C ALA A 168 18.60 -9.00 5.04
N GLN A 169 18.28 -9.92 5.95
CA GLN A 169 18.05 -11.33 5.64
C GLN A 169 16.68 -11.50 4.99
N ILE A 170 16.66 -12.04 3.77
CA ILE A 170 15.43 -12.24 2.98
C ILE A 170 15.13 -13.73 2.90
N GLU A 171 13.94 -14.14 3.37
CA GLU A 171 13.45 -15.53 3.22
C GLU A 171 12.86 -15.75 1.83
N HIS A 172 12.01 -14.82 1.39
CA HIS A 172 11.37 -14.89 0.08
C HIS A 172 11.40 -13.53 -0.63
N ALA A 173 11.66 -13.56 -1.93
CA ALA A 173 11.58 -12.41 -2.81
C ALA A 173 10.62 -12.75 -3.96
N ARG A 174 9.57 -11.93 -4.13
CA ARG A 174 8.50 -12.19 -5.10
C ARG A 174 8.02 -10.91 -5.77
N TYR A 175 7.68 -10.98 -7.05
CA TYR A 175 7.01 -9.92 -7.78
C TYR A 175 5.50 -10.02 -7.59
N PHE A 176 4.87 -8.88 -7.35
CA PHE A 176 3.42 -8.73 -7.30
C PHE A 176 3.00 -7.55 -8.16
N THR A 177 1.81 -7.67 -8.75
CA THR A 177 1.07 -6.47 -9.17
C THR A 177 0.56 -5.73 -7.92
N VAL A 178 0.12 -4.49 -8.06
CA VAL A 178 -0.52 -3.78 -6.93
C VAL A 178 -1.84 -4.46 -6.53
N ASN A 179 -2.51 -5.15 -7.45
CA ASN A 179 -3.72 -5.91 -7.16
C ASN A 179 -3.41 -7.18 -6.35
N ASP A 180 -2.36 -7.92 -6.71
CA ASP A 180 -1.85 -9.04 -5.91
C ASP A 180 -1.48 -8.59 -4.49
N LEU A 181 -0.78 -7.44 -4.37
CA LEU A 181 -0.40 -6.87 -3.09
C LEU A 181 -1.63 -6.51 -2.25
N ALA A 182 -2.64 -5.90 -2.87
CA ALA A 182 -3.90 -5.54 -2.22
C ALA A 182 -4.65 -6.80 -1.72
N ALA A 183 -4.78 -7.82 -2.57
CA ALA A 183 -5.41 -9.08 -2.19
C ALA A 183 -4.70 -9.78 -1.02
N MET A 184 -3.36 -9.80 -1.04
CA MET A 184 -2.56 -10.34 0.06
C MET A 184 -2.78 -9.53 1.35
N MET A 185 -2.79 -8.20 1.28
CA MET A 185 -3.04 -7.34 2.44
C MET A 185 -4.44 -7.53 3.02
N SER A 186 -5.46 -7.70 2.18
CA SER A 186 -6.82 -8.07 2.61
C SER A 186 -6.80 -9.36 3.45
N MET A 187 -6.13 -10.41 2.96
CA MET A 187 -6.00 -11.69 3.68
C MET A 187 -5.21 -11.54 4.99
N GLN A 188 -4.17 -10.70 5.02
CA GLN A 188 -3.41 -10.44 6.24
C GLN A 188 -4.27 -9.74 7.30
N TYR A 189 -5.08 -8.75 6.91
CA TYR A 189 -6.00 -8.10 7.84
C TYR A 189 -7.09 -9.04 8.33
N ASP A 190 -7.58 -9.94 7.48
CA ASP A 190 -8.52 -10.98 7.90
C ASP A 190 -7.94 -11.85 9.03
N ASN A 191 -6.73 -12.37 8.82
CA ASN A 191 -6.01 -13.15 9.83
C ASN A 191 -5.73 -12.39 11.14
N GLN A 192 -5.76 -11.06 11.12
CA GLN A 192 -5.56 -10.18 12.28
C GLN A 192 -6.87 -9.68 12.90
N GLY A 193 -8.04 -10.15 12.42
CA GLY A 193 -9.35 -9.73 12.92
C GLY A 193 -9.75 -8.30 12.50
N LEU A 194 -9.21 -7.83 11.38
CA LEU A 194 -9.41 -6.51 10.78
C LEU A 194 -10.07 -6.58 9.39
N ALA A 195 -10.63 -7.73 9.01
CA ALA A 195 -11.27 -7.94 7.70
C ALA A 195 -12.30 -6.85 7.34
N GLU A 196 -13.11 -6.45 8.33
CA GLU A 196 -14.19 -5.45 8.18
C GLU A 196 -13.68 -4.05 7.77
N LEU A 197 -12.39 -3.77 7.98
CA LEU A 197 -11.78 -2.50 7.59
C LEU A 197 -11.39 -2.46 6.11
N TRP A 198 -11.11 -3.62 5.50
CA TRP A 198 -10.63 -3.70 4.13
C TRP A 198 -11.56 -3.03 3.11
N PRO A 199 -12.90 -3.19 3.15
CA PRO A 199 -13.78 -2.52 2.20
C PRO A 199 -13.64 -1.00 2.16
N LEU A 200 -13.34 -0.34 3.30
CA LEU A 200 -13.08 1.10 3.35
C LEU A 200 -11.78 1.46 2.62
N ILE A 201 -10.72 0.69 2.87
CA ILE A 201 -9.40 0.87 2.26
C ILE A 201 -9.48 0.60 0.74
N GLU A 202 -10.10 -0.52 0.35
CA GLU A 202 -10.30 -0.91 -1.05
C GLU A 202 -11.12 0.13 -1.81
N THR A 203 -12.21 0.64 -1.22
CA THR A 203 -13.00 1.71 -1.83
C THR A 203 -12.13 2.94 -2.04
N ALA A 204 -11.33 3.34 -1.07
CA ALA A 204 -10.44 4.48 -1.22
C ALA A 204 -9.33 4.28 -2.27
N LEU A 205 -8.88 3.03 -2.47
CA LEU A 205 -7.87 2.68 -3.47
C LEU A 205 -8.42 2.67 -4.89
N MET A 206 -9.56 1.99 -5.07
CA MET A 206 -10.06 1.59 -6.40
C MET A 206 -11.25 2.42 -6.87
N ALA A 207 -12.04 2.96 -5.95
CA ALA A 207 -13.23 3.76 -6.25
C ALA A 207 -13.33 4.97 -5.29
N PRO A 208 -12.33 5.88 -5.27
CA PRO A 208 -12.26 6.95 -4.27
C PRO A 208 -13.41 7.95 -4.30
N GLN A 209 -14.23 7.95 -5.35
CA GLN A 209 -15.45 8.77 -5.45
C GLN A 209 -16.68 8.08 -4.85
N SER A 210 -16.57 6.81 -4.47
CA SER A 210 -17.63 6.03 -3.84
C SER A 210 -17.59 6.20 -2.33
N GLU A 211 -18.78 6.14 -1.72
CA GLU A 211 -18.92 6.10 -0.27
C GLU A 211 -18.86 4.65 0.22
N GLN A 212 -18.25 4.43 1.39
CA GLN A 212 -18.28 3.14 2.07
C GLN A 212 -18.53 3.30 3.57
N TRP A 213 -19.33 2.41 4.14
CA TRP A 213 -19.63 2.37 5.57
C TRP A 213 -19.11 1.10 6.23
N LEU A 214 -18.69 1.23 7.48
CA LEU A 214 -18.58 0.12 8.42
C LEU A 214 -19.55 0.40 9.57
N ASP A 215 -20.68 -0.32 9.57
CA ASP A 215 -21.72 -0.22 10.61
C ASP A 215 -22.12 -1.63 11.05
N ARG A 216 -21.22 -2.29 11.78
CA ARG A 216 -21.41 -3.66 12.27
C ARG A 216 -20.83 -3.82 13.66
N ALA A 217 -21.68 -4.10 14.63
CA ALA A 217 -21.23 -4.44 15.98
C ALA A 217 -20.29 -5.68 15.95
N PRO A 218 -19.21 -5.71 16.75
CA PRO A 218 -18.80 -4.72 17.75
C PRO A 218 -17.87 -3.61 17.23
N GLU A 219 -17.69 -3.50 15.91
CA GLU A 219 -16.78 -2.52 15.31
C GLU A 219 -17.31 -1.09 15.49
N PRO A 220 -16.41 -0.10 15.61
CA PRO A 220 -16.79 1.30 15.56
C PRO A 220 -17.57 1.64 14.27
N LEU A 221 -18.43 2.66 14.35
CA LEU A 221 -19.12 3.17 13.17
C LEU A 221 -18.15 4.06 12.38
N LEU A 222 -17.87 3.70 11.14
CA LEU A 222 -17.02 4.46 10.23
C LEU A 222 -17.75 4.77 8.92
N ARG A 223 -17.38 5.89 8.31
CA ARG A 223 -17.78 6.28 6.96
C ARG A 223 -16.56 6.80 6.20
N TYR A 224 -16.26 6.23 5.05
CA TYR A 224 -15.36 6.81 4.06
C TYR A 224 -16.17 7.61 3.04
N ALA A 225 -15.78 8.87 2.81
CA ALA A 225 -16.26 9.70 1.71
C ALA A 225 -15.24 10.82 1.45
N ASP A 226 -15.14 11.28 0.19
CA ASP A 226 -14.35 12.45 -0.19
C ASP A 226 -12.86 12.41 0.25
N GLY A 227 -12.28 11.20 0.33
CA GLY A 227 -10.88 11.01 0.72
C GLY A 227 -10.61 11.06 2.23
N GLU A 228 -11.64 11.13 3.08
CA GLU A 228 -11.52 11.06 4.54
C GLU A 228 -12.35 9.92 5.14
N VAL A 229 -11.92 9.42 6.29
CA VAL A 229 -12.69 8.48 7.10
C VAL A 229 -13.19 9.18 8.35
N ARG A 230 -14.50 9.16 8.57
CA ARG A 230 -15.12 9.70 9.77
C ARG A 230 -15.50 8.55 10.69
N MET A 231 -15.02 8.60 11.93
CA MET A 231 -15.25 7.58 12.95
C MET A 231 -16.09 8.15 14.07
N ALA A 232 -17.19 7.50 14.41
CA ALA A 232 -18.04 7.90 15.52
C ALA A 232 -17.29 7.72 16.85
N LEU A 233 -17.25 8.77 17.66
CA LEU A 233 -16.72 8.79 19.01
C LEU A 233 -17.88 8.95 20.00
N PHE A 234 -18.45 7.82 20.41
CA PHE A 234 -19.55 7.79 21.35
C PHE A 234 -19.10 8.12 22.78
N ASP A 235 -19.95 8.80 23.54
CA ASP A 235 -19.87 8.73 25.00
C ASP A 235 -20.41 7.38 25.51
N PRO A 236 -20.13 6.97 26.76
CA PRO A 236 -20.58 5.66 27.25
C PRO A 236 -22.10 5.45 27.15
N ALA A 237 -22.90 6.51 27.35
CA ALA A 237 -24.35 6.44 27.28
C ALA A 237 -24.87 6.25 25.84
N GLY A 238 -24.30 6.99 24.88
CA GLY A 238 -24.57 6.90 23.46
C GLY A 238 -24.11 5.56 22.88
N TRP A 239 -22.93 5.06 23.29
CA TRP A 239 -22.43 3.73 22.91
C TRP A 239 -23.38 2.61 23.35
N CYS A 240 -23.83 2.63 24.61
CA CYS A 240 -24.81 1.66 25.11
C CYS A 240 -26.12 1.71 24.32
N SER A 241 -26.59 2.94 24.00
CA SER A 241 -27.82 3.16 23.26
C SER A 241 -27.71 2.68 21.81
N TYR A 242 -26.63 3.01 21.12
CA TYR A 242 -26.42 2.70 19.70
C TYR A 242 -26.33 1.19 19.47
N TYR A 243 -25.53 0.49 20.26
CA TYR A 243 -25.34 -0.96 20.12
C TYR A 243 -26.34 -1.80 20.93
N SER A 244 -27.38 -1.17 21.51
CA SER A 244 -28.44 -1.85 22.28
C SER A 244 -27.93 -2.75 23.42
N HIS A 245 -26.90 -2.30 24.15
CA HIS A 245 -26.37 -3.04 25.30
C HIS A 245 -27.33 -2.96 26.51
N ASP A 246 -27.52 -4.08 27.21
CA ASP A 246 -28.29 -4.12 28.46
C ASP A 246 -27.55 -3.38 29.58
N LYS A 247 -28.20 -2.35 30.14
CA LYS A 247 -27.68 -1.49 31.20
C LYS A 247 -27.64 -2.16 32.58
N GLY A 248 -28.17 -3.37 32.71
CA GLY A 248 -28.26 -4.10 33.99
C GLY A 248 -26.94 -4.56 34.61
N ASN A 249 -25.80 -4.46 33.91
CA ASN A 249 -24.49 -4.87 34.42
C ASN A 249 -23.36 -3.90 34.04
N CYS A 250 -23.24 -2.81 34.81
CA CYS A 250 -22.29 -1.73 34.55
C CYS A 250 -20.82 -2.17 34.51
N ASP A 251 -20.38 -3.04 35.44
CA ASP A 251 -18.98 -3.48 35.51
C ASP A 251 -18.58 -4.28 34.25
N ARG A 252 -19.47 -5.12 33.74
CA ARG A 252 -19.28 -5.84 32.48
C ARG A 252 -19.21 -4.87 31.29
N LEU A 253 -20.06 -3.84 31.26
CA LEU A 253 -20.10 -2.86 30.17
C LEU A 253 -18.83 -2.01 30.11
N GLN A 254 -18.23 -1.67 31.26
CA GLN A 254 -16.98 -0.91 31.29
C GLN A 254 -15.87 -1.65 30.53
N GLY A 255 -15.65 -2.93 30.81
CA GLY A 255 -14.61 -3.72 30.13
C GLY A 255 -14.86 -3.85 28.62
N ILE A 256 -16.12 -3.99 28.19
CA ILE A 256 -16.48 -4.05 26.76
C ILE A 256 -16.25 -2.69 26.09
N TYR A 257 -16.58 -1.59 26.76
CA TYR A 257 -16.33 -0.25 26.24
C TYR A 257 -14.82 0.05 26.13
N GLU A 258 -14.00 -0.39 27.08
CA GLU A 258 -12.54 -0.28 26.99
C GLU A 258 -11.98 -1.04 25.77
N GLN A 259 -12.50 -2.25 25.51
CA GLN A 259 -12.15 -3.01 24.30
C GLN A 259 -12.59 -2.28 23.02
N TYR A 260 -13.78 -1.68 23.01
CA TYR A 260 -14.24 -0.84 21.90
C TYR A 260 -13.30 0.33 21.63
N LEU A 261 -12.86 1.06 22.66
CA LEU A 261 -11.89 2.15 22.51
C LEU A 261 -10.52 1.66 22.02
N MET A 262 -10.10 0.45 22.41
CA MET A 262 -8.90 -0.18 21.85
C MET A 262 -9.07 -0.48 20.35
N ARG A 263 -10.23 -1.03 19.94
CA ARG A 263 -10.52 -1.27 18.53
C ARG A 263 -10.55 0.01 17.70
N GLN A 264 -11.12 1.11 18.22
CA GLN A 264 -11.06 2.42 17.56
C GLN A 264 -9.62 2.86 17.26
N ARG A 265 -8.73 2.79 18.26
CA ARG A 265 -7.32 3.16 18.07
C ARG A 265 -6.61 2.25 17.08
N GLN A 266 -6.87 0.95 17.14
CA GLN A 266 -6.28 -0.02 16.22
C GLN A 266 -6.70 0.24 14.77
N MET A 267 -8.00 0.42 14.52
CA MET A 267 -8.51 0.69 13.18
C MET A 267 -8.05 2.05 12.66
N ALA A 268 -8.02 3.09 13.51
CA ALA A 268 -7.50 4.40 13.12
C ALA A 268 -6.04 4.32 12.68
N ALA A 269 -5.19 3.62 13.43
CA ALA A 269 -3.78 3.45 13.08
C ALA A 269 -3.58 2.74 11.73
N VAL A 270 -4.41 1.73 11.42
CA VAL A 270 -4.35 1.04 10.13
C VAL A 270 -4.80 1.95 9.00
N LEU A 271 -5.89 2.71 9.17
CA LEU A 271 -6.33 3.68 8.16
C LEU A 271 -5.27 4.76 7.90
N GLU A 272 -4.68 5.31 8.95
CA GLU A 272 -3.61 6.30 8.84
C GLU A 272 -2.37 5.73 8.12
N ALA A 273 -2.02 4.45 8.34
CA ALA A 273 -0.93 3.79 7.61
C ALA A 273 -1.19 3.79 6.09
N HIS A 274 -2.44 3.54 5.68
CA HIS A 274 -2.93 3.65 4.30
C HIS A 274 -3.16 5.10 3.82
N GLY A 275 -2.72 6.10 4.60
CA GLY A 275 -2.85 7.50 4.23
C GLY A 275 -4.30 8.01 4.24
N LEU A 276 -5.20 7.33 4.97
CA LEU A 276 -6.59 7.73 5.13
C LEU A 276 -6.73 8.54 6.43
N PRO A 277 -6.94 9.86 6.35
CA PRO A 277 -7.11 10.68 7.54
C PRO A 277 -8.40 10.29 8.27
N VAL A 278 -8.30 10.15 9.59
CA VAL A 278 -9.44 9.79 10.46
C VAL A 278 -9.92 11.01 11.24
N LEU A 279 -11.16 11.42 10.99
CA LEU A 279 -11.86 12.44 11.76
C LEU A 279 -12.77 11.80 12.80
N PHE A 280 -12.51 12.05 14.08
CA PHE A 280 -13.37 11.60 15.17
C PHE A 280 -14.58 12.53 15.35
N VAL A 281 -15.78 11.98 15.25
CA VAL A 281 -17.04 12.73 15.34
C VAL A 281 -17.74 12.38 16.65
N HIS A 282 -17.82 13.33 17.58
CA HIS A 282 -18.51 13.14 18.85
C HIS A 282 -20.00 12.83 18.64
N CYS A 283 -20.47 11.74 19.23
CA CYS A 283 -21.84 11.27 19.16
C CYS A 283 -22.43 11.12 20.58
N GLU A 284 -23.33 12.01 20.95
CA GLU A 284 -24.02 12.00 22.24
C GLU A 284 -25.30 11.15 22.21
N ALA A 285 -25.76 10.71 23.38
CA ALA A 285 -27.01 9.97 23.51
C ALA A 285 -28.21 10.72 22.91
N GLY A 286 -28.95 10.05 22.02
CA GLY A 286 -30.13 10.61 21.35
C GLY A 286 -29.84 11.29 20.01
N GLN A 287 -28.59 11.40 19.60
CA GLN A 287 -28.21 11.85 18.25
C GLN A 287 -28.15 10.67 17.26
N ASP A 288 -28.45 10.93 15.98
CA ASP A 288 -28.22 9.95 14.91
C ASP A 288 -26.76 10.03 14.45
N ALA A 289 -25.97 9.02 14.83
CA ALA A 289 -24.55 8.96 14.50
C ALA A 289 -24.30 8.87 12.98
N ARG A 290 -25.17 8.22 12.21
CA ARG A 290 -25.01 8.14 10.75
C ARG A 290 -25.24 9.51 10.11
N GLU A 291 -26.21 10.26 10.60
CA GLU A 291 -26.42 11.64 10.15
C GLU A 291 -25.21 12.53 10.46
N LEU A 292 -24.65 12.42 11.68
CA LEU A 292 -23.47 13.18 12.09
C LEU A 292 -22.24 12.89 11.21
N LEU A 293 -21.98 11.63 10.89
CA LEU A 293 -20.87 11.24 10.02
C LEU A 293 -21.06 11.72 8.56
N THR A 294 -22.28 12.09 8.17
CA THR A 294 -22.58 12.56 6.81
C THR A 294 -22.26 14.06 6.59
N ARG A 295 -22.16 14.85 7.66
CA ARG A 295 -22.09 16.33 7.61
C ARG A 295 -20.73 16.94 7.28
#